data_AF-A0A150QWT4-F1
#
_entry.id   AF-A0A150QWT4-F1
#
_cell.length_a   1.000
_cell.length_b   1.000
_cell.length_c   1.000
_cell.angle_alpha   90.00
_cell.angle_beta   90.00
_cell.angle_gamma   90.00
#
_symmetry.space_group_name_H-M   'P 1'
#
loop_
_entity.id
_entity.type
_entity.pdbx_description
1 polymer ?
#
loop_
_entity_poly.entity_id
_entity_poly.type
_entity_poly.pdbx_seq_one_letter_code
_entity_poly.pdbx_strand_id
1 'polypeptide(L)'
;MLAENVILLRHVELQGVLRRILSILKMRETAHDHSIRQYEIGGEGIRGLAPQETAEGLLTGIARLPSERRVKRRGTAPGRRGNAT
;
A
#
# COMPACT_ATOMS: atom_id res chain seq x y z
N MET A 1 13.79 -16.16 -16.31
CA MET A 1 13.20 -14.79 -16.32
C MET A 1 14.18 -13.88 -17.04
N LEU A 2 13.76 -13.28 -18.17
CA LEU A 2 14.63 -12.47 -19.05
C LEU A 2 14.90 -11.05 -18.55
N ALA A 3 14.01 -10.48 -17.72
CA ALA A 3 14.16 -9.12 -17.21
C ALA A 3 14.99 -9.08 -15.91
N GLU A 4 15.94 -8.15 -15.88
CA GLU A 4 16.71 -7.80 -14.68
C GLU A 4 15.90 -6.92 -13.75
N ASN A 5 15.25 -5.89 -14.31
CA ASN A 5 14.43 -4.91 -13.59
C ASN A 5 13.01 -4.91 -14.15
N VAL A 6 12.02 -4.80 -13.27
CA VAL A 6 10.59 -4.80 -13.62
C VAL A 6 9.88 -3.67 -12.88
N ILE A 7 9.35 -2.73 -13.65
CA ILE A 7 8.50 -1.64 -13.17
C ILE A 7 7.08 -1.89 -13.66
N LEU A 8 6.12 -1.83 -12.74
CA LEU A 8 4.70 -1.92 -13.03
C LEU A 8 4.09 -0.52 -13.02
N LEU A 9 3.46 -0.16 -14.15
CA LEU A 9 2.58 1.00 -14.27
C LEU A 9 1.17 0.49 -14.50
N ARG A 10 0.20 0.93 -13.69
CA ARG A 10 -1.19 0.55 -13.91
C ARG A 10 -2.19 1.59 -13.44
N HIS A 11 -3.40 1.47 -13.98
CA HIS A 11 -4.57 2.10 -13.40
C HIS A 11 -5.16 1.22 -12.29
N VAL A 12 -5.72 1.86 -11.28
CA VAL A 12 -6.46 1.25 -10.19
C VAL A 12 -7.68 2.08 -9.88
N GLU A 13 -8.84 1.44 -9.74
CA GLU A 13 -10.02 2.11 -9.22
C GLU A 13 -9.94 2.15 -7.69
N LEU A 14 -9.98 3.34 -7.11
CA LEU A 14 -10.05 3.55 -5.67
C LEU A 14 -11.11 4.60 -5.37
N GLN A 15 -12.15 4.20 -4.63
CA GLN A 15 -13.29 5.06 -4.27
C GLN A 15 -13.96 5.71 -5.50
N GLY A 16 -14.16 4.93 -6.58
CA GLY A 16 -14.78 5.42 -7.82
C GLY A 16 -13.89 6.36 -8.65
N VAL A 17 -12.64 6.58 -8.24
CA VAL A 17 -11.67 7.39 -8.99
C VAL A 17 -10.59 6.50 -9.56
N LEU A 18 -10.34 6.63 -10.86
CA LEU A 18 -9.23 5.95 -11.51
C LEU A 18 -7.92 6.66 -11.19
N ARG A 19 -7.03 5.98 -10.48
CA ARG A 19 -5.70 6.48 -10.12
C ARG A 19 -4.63 5.73 -10.88
N ARG A 20 -3.50 6.37 -11.14
CA ARG A 20 -2.30 5.74 -11.72
C ARG A 20 -1.30 5.43 -10.62
N ILE A 21 -0.76 4.22 -10.63
CA ILE A 21 0.22 3.77 -9.66
C ILE A 21 1.45 3.14 -10.32
N LEU A 22 2.60 3.32 -9.66
CA LEU A 22 3.89 2.78 -10.00
C LEU A 22 4.37 1.87 -8.86
N SER A 23 4.93 0.72 -9.21
CA SER A 23 5.62 -0.16 -8.26
C SER A 23 6.82 -0.83 -8.92
N ILE A 24 7.90 -1.00 -8.17
CA ILE A 24 9.05 -1.78 -8.61
C ILE A 24 8.82 -3.22 -8.14
N LEU A 25 8.59 -4.14 -9.09
CA LEU A 25 8.34 -5.55 -8.77
C LEU A 25 9.63 -6.35 -8.61
N LYS A 26 10.70 -5.90 -9.28
CA LYS A 26 12.01 -6.55 -9.25
C LYS A 26 13.10 -5.55 -9.60
N MET A 27 14.19 -5.59 -8.85
CA MET A 27 15.45 -4.94 -9.20
C MET A 27 16.59 -5.89 -8.85
N ARG A 28 17.54 -6.11 -9.77
CA ARG A 28 18.75 -6.89 -9.50
C ARG A 28 19.85 -5.96 -8.95
N GLU A 29 20.76 -6.53 -8.19
CA GLU A 29 22.01 -5.90 -7.71
C GLU A 29 21.87 -4.71 -6.75
N THR A 30 20.65 -4.21 -6.54
CA THR A 30 20.36 -3.10 -5.63
C THR A 30 19.03 -3.31 -4.91
N ALA A 31 18.92 -2.78 -3.70
CA ALA A 31 17.64 -2.67 -3.01
C ALA A 31 16.73 -1.69 -3.78
N HIS A 32 15.43 -1.96 -3.80
CA HIS A 32 14.45 -1.07 -4.39
C HIS A 32 13.39 -0.71 -3.36
N ASP A 33 12.68 0.37 -3.66
CA ASP A 33 11.54 0.77 -2.88
C ASP A 33 10.35 -0.18 -3.11
N HIS A 34 9.85 -0.74 -2.01
CA HIS A 34 8.70 -1.64 -1.98
C HIS A 34 7.36 -0.91 -1.90
N SER A 35 7.37 0.43 -1.80
CA SER A 35 6.14 1.21 -1.78
C SER A 35 5.44 1.21 -3.14
N ILE A 36 4.12 1.30 -3.10
CA ILE A 36 3.31 1.63 -4.26
C ILE A 36 3.15 3.14 -4.26
N ARG A 37 3.48 3.78 -5.36
CA ARG A 37 3.45 5.25 -5.49
C ARG A 37 2.34 5.64 -6.45
N GLN A 38 1.54 6.64 -6.07
CA GLN A 38 0.66 7.28 -7.04
C GLN A 38 1.53 8.10 -8.01
N TYR A 39 1.05 8.38 -9.22
CA TYR A 39 1.68 9.34 -10.11
C TYR A 39 0.67 10.02 -11.02
N GLU A 40 1.09 11.13 -11.62
CA GLU A 40 0.38 11.86 -12.66
C GLU A 40 1.26 12.02 -13.89
N ILE A 41 0.65 12.20 -15.07
CA ILE A 41 1.34 12.50 -16.31
C ILE A 41 0.91 13.89 -16.74
N GLY A 42 1.86 14.82 -16.83
CA GLY A 42 1.64 16.17 -17.35
C GLY A 42 2.59 16.49 -18.51
N GLY A 43 2.63 17.76 -18.92
CA GLY A 43 3.45 18.20 -20.06
C GLY A 43 4.95 17.92 -19.95
N GLU A 44 5.50 17.85 -18.73
CA GLU A 44 6.92 17.52 -18.49
C GLU A 44 7.13 16.04 -18.12
N GLY A 45 6.12 15.18 -18.33
CA GLY A 45 6.18 13.75 -18.00
C GLY A 45 5.60 13.37 -16.64
N ILE A 46 6.20 12.37 -15.99
CA ILE A 46 5.69 11.75 -14.76
C ILE A 46 6.01 12.60 -13.54
N ARG A 47 5.00 12.87 -12.71
CA ARG A 47 5.11 13.62 -11.46
C ARG A 47 4.33 12.95 -10.33
N GLY A 48 4.52 13.46 -9.11
CA GLY A 48 3.65 13.10 -7.98
C GLY A 48 3.85 11.69 -7.44
N LEU A 49 5.11 11.25 -7.29
CA LEU A 49 5.51 9.94 -6.76
C LEU A 49 5.35 9.81 -5.22
N ALA A 50 4.26 10.32 -4.67
CA ALA A 50 3.98 10.19 -3.24
C ALA A 50 3.68 8.71 -2.90
N PRO A 51 4.18 8.20 -1.74
CA PRO A 51 3.79 6.90 -1.24
C PRO A 51 2.27 6.83 -1.06
N GLN A 52 1.64 5.74 -1.50
CA GLN A 52 0.23 5.52 -1.26
C GLN A 52 0.00 5.16 0.21
N GLU A 53 -0.68 6.03 0.95
CA GLU A 53 -0.69 5.95 2.41
C GLU A 53 -1.46 4.73 2.95
N THR A 54 -2.63 4.41 2.41
CA THR A 54 -3.48 3.33 2.96
C THR A 54 -4.50 2.80 1.95
N ALA A 55 -4.18 1.71 1.23
CA ALA A 55 -5.16 0.96 0.43
C ALA A 55 -4.74 -0.50 0.22
N GLU A 56 -5.72 -1.41 0.22
CA GLU A 56 -5.52 -2.83 -0.06
C GLU A 56 -5.98 -3.16 -1.48
N GLY A 57 -5.32 -4.14 -2.13
CA GLY A 57 -5.69 -4.58 -3.48
C GLY A 57 -5.19 -3.70 -4.62
N LEU A 58 -4.24 -2.78 -4.36
CA LEU A 58 -3.69 -1.88 -5.39
C LEU A 58 -3.16 -2.64 -6.63
N LEU A 59 -2.57 -3.82 -6.43
CA LEU A 59 -2.03 -4.66 -7.50
C LEU A 59 -3.05 -5.59 -8.16
N THR A 60 -4.33 -5.55 -7.77
CA THR A 60 -5.40 -6.32 -8.45
C THR A 60 -6.11 -5.48 -9.51
N GLY A 61 -6.07 -4.14 -9.38
CA GLY A 61 -6.75 -3.19 -10.28
C GLY A 61 -8.00 -2.57 -9.68
N ILE A 62 -8.52 -3.13 -8.59
CA ILE A 62 -9.59 -2.56 -7.80
C ILE A 62 -9.12 -2.54 -6.35
N ALA A 63 -9.02 -1.35 -5.77
CA ALA A 63 -8.52 -1.15 -4.42
C ALA A 63 -9.60 -0.67 -3.47
N ARG A 64 -9.41 -0.95 -2.18
CA ARG A 64 -10.28 -0.51 -1.09
C ARG A 64 -9.45 0.13 0.01
N LEU A 65 -10.02 1.11 0.68
CA LEU A 65 -9.43 1.61 1.92
C LEU A 65 -9.46 0.50 2.99
N PRO A 66 -8.46 0.44 3.88
CA PRO A 66 -8.48 -0.51 4.97
C PRO A 66 -9.72 -0.28 5.84
N SER A 67 -10.45 -1.35 6.17
CA SER A 67 -11.52 -1.25 7.18
C SER A 67 -10.89 -0.95 8.54
N GLU A 68 -11.49 -0.04 9.34
CA GLU A 68 -10.97 0.45 10.64
C GLU A 68 -10.78 -0.61 11.74
N ARG A 69 -10.86 -1.91 11.42
CA ARG A 69 -11.20 -2.96 12.38
C ARG A 69 -10.02 -3.68 13.04
N ARG A 70 -8.79 -3.16 13.00
CA ARG A 70 -7.62 -3.86 13.56
C ARG A 70 -6.69 -3.05 14.46
N VAL A 71 -7.23 -2.16 15.31
CA VAL A 71 -6.42 -1.55 16.39
C VAL A 71 -7.00 -1.80 17.80
N LYS A 72 -8.27 -2.19 17.96
CA LYS A 72 -8.90 -2.39 19.29
C LYS A 72 -8.94 -3.83 19.83
N ARG A 73 -7.97 -4.71 19.52
CA ARG A 73 -7.92 -6.09 20.05
C ARG A 73 -6.57 -6.51 20.66
N ARG A 74 -5.82 -5.59 21.25
CA ARG A 74 -4.76 -5.89 22.22
C ARG A 74 -4.75 -4.83 23.30
N GLY A 75 -5.39 -5.13 24.42
CA GLY A 75 -5.38 -4.26 25.60
C GLY A 75 -6.74 -4.16 26.25
N THR A 76 -7.10 -5.16 27.04
CA THR A 76 -7.67 -5.04 28.40
C THR A 76 -7.97 -6.46 28.88
N ALA A 77 -7.00 -7.09 29.56
CA ALA A 77 -7.31 -8.18 30.47
C ALA A 77 -7.49 -7.55 31.86
N PRO A 78 -8.67 -7.60 32.49
CA PRO A 78 -8.81 -7.12 33.86
C PRO A 78 -8.06 -8.07 34.79
N GLY A 79 -7.09 -7.54 35.54
CA GLY A 79 -6.43 -8.26 36.62
C GLY A 79 -7.47 -8.78 37.61
N ARG A 80 -7.49 -10.10 37.78
CA ARG A 80 -8.28 -10.83 38.77
C ARG A 80 -7.91 -10.29 40.16
N ARG A 81 -8.80 -9.53 40.80
CA ARG A 81 -8.66 -9.15 42.21
C ARG A 81 -8.68 -10.43 43.03
N GLY A 82 -7.55 -10.73 43.68
CA GLY A 82 -7.50 -11.73 44.74
C GLY A 82 -8.25 -11.16 45.94
N ASN A 83 -9.34 -11.82 46.32
CA ASN A 83 -9.93 -11.64 47.63
C ASN A 83 -9.11 -12.51 48.59
N ALA A 84 -8.39 -11.88 49.51
CA ALA A 84 -7.80 -12.55 50.67
C ALA A 84 -8.63 -12.18 51.90
N THR A 85 -8.95 -13.24 52.64
CA THR A 85 -9.58 -13.29 53.97
C THR A 85 -8.77 -12.53 55.02
#